data_AF-A0A1S4BCR4-F1
#
_entry.id   AF-A0A1S4BCR4-F1
#
_cell.length_a   1.000
_cell.length_b   1.000
_cell.length_c   1.000
_cell.angle_alpha   90.00
_cell.angle_beta   90.00
_cell.angle_gamma   90.00
#
_symmetry.space_group_name_H-M   'P 1'
#
loop_
_entity.id
_entity.type
_entity.pdbx_description
1 polymer ?
#
loop_
_entity_poly.entity_id
_entity_poly.type
_entity_poly.pdbx_seq_one_letter_code
_entity_poly.pdbx_strand_id
1 'polypeptide(L)'
;MGYFPEDFKIEVSDLLKLWIAEELVQNIDTENLEKASKDCLNDLVNRSLLIVSKRRSNGDIKYCMVHDLVRAFCSTKLEEEKFKQQIAPYNLSQTSSSQDPHLCMYIHDELVKRLELNGYLLDKIAMVDTEERESIEFIAHPQFYASNRVDLFPVIISLRHIRVLHLLDVNLENDRDFQVSPASTLGLLFHLRYLAIFVKKFDFKWVSHLSDLQTLRVHSHQRIKTSPDIWKMTKLRHVDISEFSFIWEDSEQESLKQSSQTVLENLKSFGKCRVSVADMNRKFWWRFPNLEEFKLSIVNLHDMPNHSLFSTAETHNQLQSLDISFPIGFSESIGWFKSVFPLNLKVLSLAGISLTEAIVSSIIALENLETLKLFFIHFTCDPLWDVTNKVFKALKYLKLEQVDMIQWESSETSFPVLEKLVIKDCGRFEKIPSSFADILSLKSIKVINCSDSVGNSAWDIKEEAENTEGTERIRVHIPKKN
;
A
#
# COMPACT_ATOMS: atom_id res chain seq x y z
N MET A 1 -1.74 -4.54 19.45
CA MET A 1 -2.94 -3.74 19.09
C MET A 1 -3.47 -2.89 20.25
N GLY A 2 -3.37 -3.30 21.53
CA GLY A 2 -3.81 -2.47 22.66
C GLY A 2 -3.13 -1.08 22.81
N TYR A 3 -2.04 -0.84 22.08
CA TYR A 3 -1.35 0.45 22.02
C TYR A 3 -2.05 1.50 21.15
N PHE A 4 -2.94 1.11 20.25
CA PHE A 4 -3.62 2.08 19.41
C PHE A 4 -4.57 2.95 20.26
N PRO A 5 -4.71 4.24 19.93
CA PRO A 5 -5.69 5.10 20.58
C PRO A 5 -7.11 4.54 20.42
N GLU A 6 -8.01 5.02 21.28
CA GLU A 6 -9.44 4.74 21.18
C GLU A 6 -9.98 5.21 19.82
N ASP A 7 -10.92 4.45 19.24
CA ASP A 7 -11.50 4.69 17.91
C ASP A 7 -10.48 4.81 16.74
N PHE A 8 -9.21 4.46 16.97
CA PHE A 8 -8.19 4.59 15.96
C PHE A 8 -8.42 3.61 14.80
N LYS A 9 -8.56 4.14 13.59
CA LYS A 9 -8.75 3.36 12.37
C LYS A 9 -7.42 2.81 11.88
N ILE A 10 -7.11 1.58 12.26
CA ILE A 10 -5.88 0.88 11.90
C ILE A 10 -5.97 0.40 10.45
N GLU A 11 -4.99 0.76 9.60
CA GLU A 11 -4.90 0.18 8.26
C GLU A 11 -4.44 -1.27 8.34
N VAL A 12 -5.29 -2.18 7.84
CA VAL A 12 -5.04 -3.63 7.94
C VAL A 12 -3.77 -4.04 7.21
N SER A 13 -3.49 -3.50 6.02
CA SER A 13 -2.29 -3.88 5.27
C SER A 13 -1.00 -3.56 6.00
N ASP A 14 -0.99 -2.53 6.84
CA ASP A 14 0.18 -2.17 7.63
C ASP A 14 0.27 -3.02 8.89
N LEU A 15 -0.87 -3.27 9.54
CA LEU A 15 -0.97 -4.16 10.70
C LEU A 15 -0.46 -5.58 10.40
N LEU A 16 -0.82 -6.17 9.25
CA LEU A 16 -0.39 -7.52 8.90
C LEU A 16 1.12 -7.61 8.68
N LYS A 17 1.73 -6.59 8.04
CA LYS A 17 3.18 -6.53 7.85
C LYS A 17 3.92 -6.43 9.19
N LEU A 18 3.35 -5.71 10.16
CA LEU A 18 3.88 -5.63 11.52
C LEU A 18 3.82 -7.00 12.22
N TRP A 19 2.71 -7.73 12.12
CA TRP A 19 2.60 -9.08 12.70
C TRP A 19 3.56 -10.09 12.08
N ILE A 20 3.79 -9.98 10.77
CA ILE A 20 4.78 -10.81 10.05
C ILE A 20 6.20 -10.49 10.53
N ALA A 21 6.54 -9.20 10.63
CA ALA A 21 7.86 -8.77 11.07
C ALA A 21 8.17 -9.14 12.53
N GLU A 22 7.16 -9.13 13.39
CA GLU A 22 7.30 -9.58 14.79
C GLU A 22 7.18 -11.10 14.96
N GLU A 23 6.96 -11.86 13.89
CA GLU A 23 6.73 -13.32 13.92
C GLU A 23 5.53 -13.76 14.77
N LEU A 24 4.53 -12.89 14.96
CA LEU A 24 3.29 -13.22 15.67
C LEU A 24 2.43 -14.23 14.90
N VAL A 25 2.70 -14.40 13.61
CA VAL A 25 2.01 -15.33 12.72
C VAL A 25 2.84 -16.61 12.62
N GLN A 26 2.47 -17.62 13.41
CA GLN A 26 3.13 -18.93 13.36
C GLN A 26 2.67 -19.69 12.11
N ASN A 27 3.60 -20.08 11.23
CA ASN A 27 3.31 -21.13 10.25
C ASN A 27 4.57 -21.87 9.76
N ILE A 28 4.37 -23.15 9.40
CA ILE A 28 5.40 -24.12 9.02
C ILE A 28 5.96 -23.86 7.61
N ASP A 29 5.28 -23.03 6.80
CA ASP A 29 5.73 -22.62 5.46
C ASP A 29 5.83 -21.09 5.35
N THR A 30 7.03 -20.58 5.13
CA THR A 30 7.34 -19.15 4.97
C THR A 30 6.67 -18.52 3.73
N GLU A 31 6.14 -19.29 2.79
CA GLU A 31 5.53 -18.78 1.56
C GLU A 31 4.18 -18.10 1.77
N ASN A 32 3.43 -18.45 2.82
CA ASN A 32 2.02 -18.06 2.99
C ASN A 32 1.74 -17.07 4.13
N LEU A 33 2.72 -16.28 4.56
CA LEU A 33 2.60 -15.36 5.71
C LEU A 33 1.49 -14.31 5.52
N GLU A 34 1.30 -13.77 4.31
CA GLU A 34 0.25 -12.80 4.00
C GLU A 34 -1.14 -13.42 4.11
N LYS A 35 -1.30 -14.70 3.73
CA LYS A 35 -2.55 -15.43 3.88
C LYS A 35 -2.81 -15.79 5.34
N ALA A 36 -1.82 -16.37 6.03
CA ALA A 36 -1.94 -16.76 7.42
C ALA A 36 -2.24 -15.56 8.34
N SER A 37 -1.62 -14.40 8.08
CA SER A 37 -1.89 -13.16 8.81
C SER A 37 -3.32 -12.65 8.57
N LYS A 38 -3.83 -12.73 7.32
CA LYS A 38 -5.24 -12.42 7.01
C LYS A 38 -6.21 -13.37 7.70
N ASP A 39 -5.92 -14.66 7.74
CA ASP A 39 -6.75 -15.67 8.41
C ASP A 39 -6.81 -15.40 9.92
N CYS A 40 -5.67 -15.10 10.55
CA CYS A 40 -5.60 -14.68 11.96
C CYS A 40 -6.44 -13.42 12.23
N LEU A 41 -6.37 -12.41 11.35
CA LEU A 41 -7.18 -11.20 11.48
C LEU A 41 -8.68 -11.52 11.40
N ASN A 42 -9.08 -12.37 10.44
CA ASN A 42 -10.47 -12.78 10.28
C ASN A 42 -10.98 -13.53 11.51
N ASP A 43 -10.17 -14.38 12.13
CA ASP A 43 -10.52 -15.05 13.39
C ASP A 43 -10.77 -14.06 14.53
N LEU A 44 -9.95 -13.01 14.66
CA LEU A 44 -10.16 -11.95 15.64
C LEU A 44 -11.45 -11.17 15.38
N VAL A 45 -11.77 -10.89 14.12
CA VAL A 45 -13.04 -10.25 13.73
C VAL A 45 -14.23 -11.15 14.01
N ASN A 46 -14.15 -12.45 13.68
CA ASN A 46 -15.22 -13.42 13.90
C ASN A 46 -15.51 -13.64 15.39
N ARG A 47 -14.49 -13.49 16.25
CA ARG A 47 -14.63 -13.51 17.72
C ARG A 47 -15.09 -12.17 18.30
N SER A 48 -15.46 -11.20 17.46
CA SER A 48 -15.90 -9.86 17.86
C SER A 48 -14.86 -9.09 18.69
N LEU A 49 -13.57 -9.38 18.51
CA LEU A 49 -12.49 -8.64 19.19
C LEU A 49 -12.11 -7.36 18.44
N LEU A 50 -12.38 -7.34 17.14
CA LEU A 50 -12.13 -6.21 16.24
C LEU A 50 -13.40 -5.78 15.53
N ILE A 51 -13.56 -4.47 15.36
CA ILE A 51 -14.63 -3.84 14.59
C ILE A 51 -14.12 -3.54 13.19
N VAL A 52 -14.84 -3.97 12.15
CA VAL A 52 -14.54 -3.61 10.76
C VAL A 52 -15.07 -2.21 10.48
N SER A 53 -14.16 -1.22 10.41
CA SER A 53 -14.51 0.18 10.15
C SER A 53 -14.80 0.43 8.66
N LYS A 54 -14.06 -0.24 7.77
CA LYS A 54 -14.22 -0.06 6.32
C LYS A 54 -13.70 -1.26 5.55
N ARG A 55 -14.42 -1.66 4.50
CA ARG A 55 -13.94 -2.62 3.50
C ARG A 55 -13.47 -1.93 2.23
N ARG A 56 -12.49 -2.55 1.56
CA ARG A 56 -12.05 -2.25 0.20
C ARG A 56 -13.15 -2.71 -0.78
N SER A 57 -13.01 -2.34 -2.04
CA SER A 57 -13.98 -2.67 -3.09
C SER A 57 -14.06 -4.17 -3.38
N ASN A 58 -12.96 -4.90 -3.19
CA ASN A 58 -12.88 -6.35 -3.32
C ASN A 58 -13.38 -7.10 -2.07
N GLY A 59 -14.02 -6.43 -1.11
CA GLY A 59 -14.53 -7.03 0.13
C GLY A 59 -13.50 -7.16 1.26
N ASP A 60 -12.20 -7.03 0.98
CA ASP A 60 -11.15 -7.09 1.99
C ASP A 60 -11.30 -6.00 3.04
N ILE A 61 -10.88 -6.28 4.28
CA ILE A 61 -10.91 -5.27 5.35
C ILE A 61 -9.85 -4.21 5.04
N LYS A 62 -10.28 -2.95 4.91
CA LYS A 62 -9.37 -1.81 4.74
C LYS A 62 -8.89 -1.29 6.08
N TYR A 63 -9.84 -1.00 6.96
CA TYR A 63 -9.60 -0.46 8.28
C TYR A 63 -10.35 -1.28 9.33
N CYS A 64 -9.68 -1.55 10.45
CA CYS A 64 -10.26 -2.15 11.63
C CYS A 64 -9.99 -1.28 12.86
N MET A 65 -10.74 -1.51 13.93
CA MET A 65 -10.61 -0.85 15.23
C MET A 65 -10.70 -1.93 16.31
N VAL A 66 -10.03 -1.73 17.45
CA VAL A 66 -10.17 -2.63 18.61
C VAL A 66 -11.42 -2.21 19.39
N HIS A 67 -12.25 -3.16 19.83
CA HIS A 67 -13.38 -2.84 20.70
C HIS A 67 -12.90 -2.22 22.03
N ASP A 68 -13.61 -1.23 22.57
CA ASP A 68 -13.15 -0.49 23.76
C ASP A 68 -12.93 -1.39 24.98
N LEU A 69 -13.83 -2.37 25.21
CA LEU A 69 -13.66 -3.36 26.28
C LEU A 69 -12.43 -4.25 26.08
N VAL A 70 -12.16 -4.64 24.83
CA VAL A 70 -10.98 -5.44 24.46
C VAL A 70 -9.71 -4.61 24.63
N ARG A 71 -9.76 -3.32 24.26
CA ARG A 71 -8.66 -2.37 24.45
C ARG A 71 -8.36 -2.14 25.93
N ALA A 72 -9.38 -1.98 26.77
CA ALA A 72 -9.24 -1.85 28.21
C ALA A 72 -8.61 -3.11 28.84
N PHE A 73 -9.07 -4.29 28.40
CA PHE A 73 -8.47 -5.57 28.77
C PHE A 73 -6.99 -5.64 28.33
N CYS A 74 -6.69 -5.31 27.08
CA CYS A 74 -5.31 -5.26 26.59
C CYS A 74 -4.46 -4.27 27.38
N SER A 75 -5.00 -3.10 27.73
CA SER A 75 -4.26 -2.09 28.50
C SER A 75 -3.89 -2.60 29.88
N THR A 76 -4.84 -3.27 30.55
CA THR A 76 -4.61 -3.93 31.85
C THR A 76 -3.53 -5.00 31.72
N LYS A 77 -3.61 -5.85 30.69
CA LYS A 77 -2.61 -6.89 30.41
C LYS A 77 -1.24 -6.32 30.10
N LEU A 78 -1.16 -5.22 29.36
CA LEU A 78 0.10 -4.54 29.06
C LEU A 78 0.76 -3.96 30.32
N GLU A 79 -0.02 -3.57 31.33
CA GLU A 79 0.49 -3.10 32.63
C GLU A 79 0.91 -4.27 33.52
N GLU A 80 0.08 -5.33 33.63
CA GLU A 80 0.38 -6.55 34.40
C GLU A 80 1.65 -7.24 33.92
N GLU A 81 1.75 -7.42 32.60
CA GLU A 81 2.85 -8.11 31.95
C GLU A 81 4.04 -7.16 31.70
N LYS A 82 3.92 -5.88 32.10
CA LYS A 82 4.97 -4.86 31.98
C LYS A 82 5.45 -4.62 30.55
N PHE A 83 4.52 -4.68 29.61
CA PHE A 83 4.81 -4.43 28.21
C PHE A 83 4.86 -2.92 27.89
N LYS A 84 4.20 -2.04 28.65
CA LYS A 84 3.97 -0.64 28.25
C LYS A 84 4.95 0.34 28.89
N GLN A 85 5.72 1.07 28.08
CA GLN A 85 6.41 2.29 28.51
C GLN A 85 5.93 3.53 27.73
N GLN A 86 5.55 4.56 28.47
CA GLN A 86 5.25 5.89 27.94
C GLN A 86 6.48 6.77 28.15
N ILE A 87 7.14 7.17 27.06
CA ILE A 87 8.29 8.07 27.17
C ILE A 87 7.75 9.51 27.13
N ALA A 88 7.72 10.16 28.29
CA ALA A 88 7.55 11.62 28.35
C ALA A 88 8.92 12.27 28.08
N PRO A 89 9.02 13.28 27.20
CA PRO A 89 10.29 13.96 26.97
C PRO A 89 10.77 14.63 28.26
N TYR A 90 12.00 14.31 28.65
CA TYR A 90 12.67 14.86 29.81
C TYR A 90 13.00 16.34 29.56
N ASN A 91 12.14 17.25 30.01
CA ASN A 91 12.46 18.67 30.13
C ASN A 91 12.45 19.06 31.61
N LEU A 92 13.63 19.29 32.19
CA LEU A 92 13.84 19.77 33.56
C LEU A 92 13.28 21.18 33.84
N SER A 93 12.57 21.80 32.89
CA SER A 93 12.20 23.21 33.00
C SER A 93 10.92 23.62 32.24
N GLN A 94 9.84 22.85 32.29
CA GLN A 94 8.51 23.38 31.92
C GLN A 94 7.40 22.88 32.85
N THR A 95 6.98 23.76 33.76
CA THR A 95 5.64 23.75 34.35
C THR A 95 4.67 24.38 33.35
N SER A 96 3.74 23.61 32.77
CA SER A 96 2.33 23.99 32.49
C SER A 96 1.71 23.19 31.33
N SER A 97 0.65 22.44 31.65
CA SER A 97 -0.59 22.26 30.88
C SER A 97 -0.52 22.27 29.34
N SER A 98 0.01 21.19 28.74
CA SER A 98 -0.41 20.76 27.41
C SER A 98 -0.75 19.27 27.46
N GLN A 99 -1.96 18.91 27.03
CA GLN A 99 -2.51 17.55 27.03
C GLN A 99 -1.89 16.61 25.98
N ASP A 100 -0.74 16.92 25.39
CA ASP A 100 -0.06 16.03 24.45
C ASP A 100 1.45 16.07 24.65
N PRO A 101 2.04 14.97 25.17
CA PRO A 101 2.99 14.22 24.36
C PRO A 101 2.90 12.70 24.63
N HIS A 102 2.58 11.88 23.63
CA HIS A 102 2.59 10.41 23.77
C HIS A 102 3.51 9.77 22.75
N LEU A 103 4.77 9.56 23.12
CA LEU A 103 5.63 8.55 22.51
C LEU A 103 5.37 7.22 23.23
N CYS A 104 4.72 6.28 22.55
CA CYS A 104 4.59 4.91 23.01
C CYS A 104 5.69 4.06 22.35
N MET A 105 6.57 3.50 23.15
CA MET A 105 7.53 2.48 22.71
C MET A 105 7.33 1.25 23.59
N TYR A 106 7.35 0.06 22.99
CA TYR A 106 7.51 -1.15 23.77
C TYR A 106 8.99 -1.29 24.11
N ILE A 107 9.31 -1.11 25.39
CA ILE A 107 10.65 -1.31 25.94
C ILE A 107 10.49 -2.22 27.15
N HIS A 108 11.21 -3.34 27.15
CA HIS A 108 11.18 -4.27 28.27
C HIS A 108 11.58 -3.58 29.59
N ASP A 109 10.83 -3.88 30.65
CA ASP A 109 10.86 -3.26 31.98
C ASP A 109 12.27 -3.10 32.60
N GLU A 110 13.14 -4.06 32.37
CA GLU A 110 14.52 -4.04 32.89
C GLU A 110 15.39 -2.97 32.21
N LEU A 111 15.15 -2.70 30.92
CA LEU A 111 15.84 -1.64 30.19
C LEU A 111 15.31 -0.27 30.59
N VAL A 112 14.00 -0.16 30.86
CA VAL A 112 13.34 1.04 31.38
C VAL A 112 14.00 1.52 32.68
N LYS A 113 14.13 0.62 33.67
CA LYS A 113 14.78 0.94 34.95
C LYS A 113 16.22 1.39 34.76
N ARG A 114 16.94 0.76 33.84
CA ARG A 114 18.35 1.12 33.54
C ARG A 114 18.46 2.48 32.83
N LEU A 115 17.51 2.83 31.95
CA LEU A 115 17.42 4.16 31.33
C LEU A 115 17.12 5.24 32.37
N GLU A 116 16.14 5.01 33.25
CA GLU A 116 15.77 5.96 34.31
C GLU A 116 16.92 6.23 35.27
N LEU A 117 17.63 5.17 35.72
CA LEU A 117 18.80 5.28 36.59
C LEU A 117 19.96 6.06 35.96
N ASN A 118 20.05 6.07 34.63
CA ASN A 118 21.14 6.72 33.88
C ASN A 118 20.71 8.03 33.22
N GLY A 119 19.57 8.61 33.63
CA GLY A 119 19.09 9.88 33.09
C GLY A 119 18.83 9.83 31.58
N TYR A 120 18.38 8.68 31.08
CA TYR A 120 18.14 8.39 29.67
C TYR A 120 19.39 8.50 28.78
N LEU A 121 20.58 8.59 29.38
CA LEU A 121 21.87 8.56 28.69
C LEU A 121 22.41 7.13 28.70
N LEU A 122 22.19 6.41 27.60
CA LEU A 122 22.58 5.00 27.45
C LEU A 122 24.09 4.77 27.57
N ASP A 123 24.93 5.76 27.26
CA ASP A 123 26.40 5.69 27.38
C ASP A 123 26.88 5.49 28.83
N LYS A 124 26.01 5.73 29.82
CA LYS A 124 26.28 5.49 31.24
C LYS A 124 25.74 4.15 31.76
N ILE A 125 24.96 3.43 30.96
CA ILE A 125 24.51 2.09 31.30
C ILE A 125 25.71 1.15 31.10
N ALA A 126 26.39 0.79 32.20
CA ALA A 126 27.38 -0.28 32.16
C ALA A 126 26.69 -1.54 31.61
N MET A 127 27.09 -2.00 30.43
CA MET A 127 26.61 -3.26 29.87
C MET A 127 27.25 -4.39 30.68
N VAL A 128 26.55 -4.82 31.73
CA VAL A 128 27.02 -5.86 32.65
C VAL A 128 27.20 -7.17 31.89
N ASP A 129 28.29 -7.85 32.25
CA ASP A 129 28.77 -9.12 31.72
C ASP A 129 27.69 -10.19 31.59
N THR A 130 27.81 -10.89 30.45
CA THR A 130 27.47 -12.29 30.19
C THR A 130 26.69 -13.03 31.28
N GLU A 131 25.37 -13.23 31.08
CA GLU A 131 24.65 -14.51 31.26
C GLU A 131 23.13 -14.35 31.06
N GLU A 132 22.54 -13.17 31.23
CA GLU A 132 21.09 -12.91 30.96
C GLU A 132 20.79 -12.52 29.49
N ARG A 133 21.60 -12.98 28.55
CA ARG A 133 21.69 -12.45 27.18
C ARG A 133 20.58 -12.90 26.22
N GLU A 134 19.65 -13.73 26.64
CA GLU A 134 18.71 -14.38 25.73
C GLU A 134 17.38 -13.62 25.66
N SER A 135 17.17 -12.95 24.52
CA SER A 135 15.88 -12.44 24.03
C SER A 135 15.23 -11.26 24.76
N ILE A 136 15.76 -10.05 24.57
CA ILE A 136 14.94 -8.84 24.72
C ILE A 136 14.47 -8.43 23.33
N GLU A 137 13.31 -8.92 22.91
CA GLU A 137 12.67 -8.54 21.64
C GLU A 137 12.01 -7.16 21.79
N PHE A 138 12.04 -6.31 20.77
CA PHE A 138 11.46 -4.95 20.84
C PHE A 138 10.54 -4.66 19.66
N ILE A 139 9.32 -4.18 19.97
CA ILE A 139 8.39 -3.58 19.02
C ILE A 139 8.49 -2.05 19.14
N ALA A 140 9.31 -1.39 18.32
CA ALA A 140 9.24 0.06 18.21
C ALA A 140 8.07 0.43 17.27
N HIS A 141 6.82 0.27 17.77
CA HIS A 141 5.64 0.79 17.08
C HIS A 141 5.45 2.25 17.48
N PRO A 142 5.44 3.20 16.54
CA PRO A 142 5.40 4.59 16.89
C PRO A 142 4.27 5.30 16.19
N GLN A 143 3.30 5.72 16.97
CA GLN A 143 2.75 7.04 16.68
C GLN A 143 3.67 8.02 17.40
N PHE A 144 4.70 8.49 16.69
CA PHE A 144 5.52 9.60 17.17
C PHE A 144 4.74 10.89 16.94
N TYR A 145 3.98 11.35 17.93
CA TYR A 145 3.64 12.78 17.99
C TYR A 145 4.85 13.53 18.54
N ALA A 146 5.98 13.47 17.82
CA ALA A 146 7.17 14.22 18.18
C ALA A 146 6.96 15.67 17.74
N SER A 147 6.82 16.58 18.70
CA SER A 147 6.97 18.01 18.46
C SER A 147 8.42 18.28 18.00
N ASN A 148 8.68 18.18 16.70
CA ASN A 148 9.76 18.76 15.88
C ASN A 148 11.21 18.89 16.41
N ARG A 149 11.63 18.32 17.55
CA ARG A 149 12.94 18.62 18.17
C ARG A 149 13.65 17.50 18.94
N VAL A 150 13.20 16.25 18.86
CA VAL A 150 13.87 15.14 19.58
C VAL A 150 14.67 14.31 18.60
N ASP A 151 15.98 14.26 18.80
CA ASP A 151 16.87 13.29 18.17
C ASP A 151 16.63 11.91 18.82
N LEU A 152 16.06 10.99 18.04
CA LEU A 152 15.74 9.63 18.47
C LEU A 152 16.88 8.63 18.16
N PHE A 153 17.93 9.07 17.46
CA PHE A 153 18.97 8.19 16.95
C PHE A 153 19.79 7.50 18.04
N PRO A 154 20.25 8.18 19.11
CA PRO A 154 20.97 7.53 20.20
C PRO A 154 20.18 6.41 20.86
N VAL A 155 18.85 6.56 20.92
CA VAL A 155 17.95 5.54 21.47
C VAL A 155 17.83 4.36 20.51
N ILE A 156 17.61 4.62 19.21
CA ILE A 156 17.37 3.56 18.21
C ILE A 156 18.60 2.65 18.04
N ILE A 157 19.82 3.19 17.91
CA ILE A 157 21.04 2.37 17.71
C ILE A 157 21.36 1.46 18.90
N SER A 158 20.83 1.79 20.07
CA SER A 158 21.07 1.01 21.28
C SER A 158 20.17 -0.23 21.39
N LEU A 159 19.09 -0.27 20.61
CA LEU A 159 18.07 -1.30 20.63
C LEU A 159 18.38 -2.40 19.59
N ARG A 160 19.39 -3.23 19.90
CA ARG A 160 19.99 -4.22 18.96
C ARG A 160 19.06 -5.33 18.46
N HIS A 161 17.93 -5.55 19.11
CA HIS A 161 16.98 -6.63 18.82
C HIS A 161 15.63 -6.13 18.27
N ILE A 162 15.57 -4.90 17.77
CA ILE A 162 14.37 -4.39 17.12
C ILE A 162 14.10 -5.19 15.84
N ARG A 163 12.86 -5.68 15.71
CA ARG A 163 12.35 -6.28 14.47
C ARG A 163 11.53 -5.28 13.64
N VAL A 164 10.82 -4.37 14.31
CA VAL A 164 10.03 -3.32 13.66
C VAL A 164 10.54 -1.94 14.03
N LEU A 165 10.96 -1.17 13.03
CA LEU A 165 11.27 0.25 13.14
C LEU A 165 10.41 1.04 12.15
N HIS A 166 9.47 1.82 12.65
CA HIS A 166 8.64 2.71 11.84
C HIS A 166 8.95 4.16 12.20
N LEU A 167 9.21 5.01 11.22
CA LEU A 167 9.70 6.38 11.39
C LEU A 167 9.13 7.30 10.30
N LEU A 168 7.97 6.97 9.74
CA LEU A 168 7.32 7.81 8.72
C LEU A 168 6.78 9.11 9.31
N ASP A 169 6.36 9.09 10.57
CA ASP A 169 5.84 10.26 11.29
C ASP A 169 6.95 11.12 11.91
N VAL A 170 8.22 10.69 11.80
CA VAL A 170 9.38 11.46 12.28
C VAL A 170 10.03 12.15 11.11
N ASN A 171 10.11 13.48 11.17
CA ASN A 171 10.88 14.23 10.18
C ASN A 171 12.38 14.09 10.45
N LEU A 172 13.04 13.17 9.74
CA LEU A 172 14.49 12.95 9.81
C LEU A 172 15.27 13.78 8.77
N GLU A 173 14.63 14.72 8.07
CA GLU A 173 15.24 15.45 6.94
C GLU A 173 16.45 16.28 7.35
N ASN A 174 16.42 16.88 8.54
CA ASN A 174 17.43 17.82 9.03
C ASN A 174 18.36 17.21 10.09
N ASP A 175 18.23 15.92 10.36
CA ASP A 175 19.07 15.26 11.33
C ASP A 175 20.51 15.14 10.81
N ARG A 176 21.46 15.73 11.56
CA ARG A 176 22.86 15.77 11.13
C ARG A 176 23.52 14.40 11.21
N ASP A 177 23.18 13.58 12.19
CA ASP A 177 23.84 12.29 12.42
C ASP A 177 23.35 11.26 11.40
N PHE A 178 22.06 11.31 11.05
CA PHE A 178 21.51 10.48 9.99
C PHE A 178 21.96 10.89 8.58
N GLN A 179 22.34 12.15 8.37
CA GLN A 179 22.94 12.57 7.09
C GLN A 179 24.40 12.11 6.93
N VAL A 180 25.12 11.91 8.04
CA VAL A 180 26.56 11.58 8.01
C VAL A 180 26.80 10.09 7.77
N SER A 181 26.13 9.18 8.50
CA SER A 181 26.31 7.74 8.29
C SER A 181 25.09 6.89 8.70
N PRO A 182 24.02 6.92 7.90
CA PRO A 182 22.82 6.12 8.16
C PRO A 182 23.08 4.61 8.00
N ALA A 183 24.05 4.22 7.15
CA ALA A 183 24.45 2.81 7.00
C ALA A 183 25.10 2.23 8.26
N SER A 184 25.96 2.99 8.97
CA SER A 184 26.52 2.50 10.24
C SER A 184 25.46 2.43 11.34
N THR A 185 24.51 3.36 11.31
CA THR A 185 23.39 3.45 12.26
C THR A 185 22.45 2.25 12.12
N LEU A 186 21.95 2.01 10.90
CA LEU A 186 21.11 0.85 10.58
C LEU A 186 21.93 -0.46 10.56
N GLY A 187 23.25 -0.35 10.40
CA GLY A 187 24.26 -1.42 10.56
C GLY A 187 24.10 -2.27 11.81
N LEU A 188 23.66 -1.63 12.90
CA LEU A 188 23.59 -2.24 14.22
C LEU A 188 22.28 -2.98 14.48
N LEU A 189 21.28 -2.85 13.60
CA LEU A 189 19.94 -3.41 13.76
C LEU A 189 19.77 -4.70 12.95
N PHE A 190 20.59 -5.70 13.23
CA PHE A 190 20.67 -6.94 12.44
C PHE A 190 19.40 -7.80 12.50
N HIS A 191 18.55 -7.64 13.52
CA HIS A 191 17.27 -8.33 13.64
C HIS A 191 16.11 -7.63 12.92
N LEU A 192 16.37 -6.51 12.24
CA LEU A 192 15.32 -5.69 11.66
C LEU A 192 14.64 -6.41 10.49
N ARG A 193 13.31 -6.51 10.58
CA ARG A 193 12.43 -7.13 9.57
C ARG A 193 11.47 -6.15 8.93
N TYR A 194 11.16 -5.05 9.60
CA TYR A 194 10.35 -3.97 9.07
C TYR A 194 11.06 -2.65 9.28
N LEU A 195 11.28 -1.91 8.20
CA LEU A 195 11.77 -0.54 8.23
C LEU A 195 10.79 0.35 7.48
N ALA A 196 10.28 1.39 8.14
CA ALA A 196 9.59 2.48 7.48
C ALA A 196 10.27 3.80 7.84
N ILE A 197 10.70 4.60 6.86
CA ILE A 197 11.47 5.81 7.11
C ILE A 197 11.08 6.95 6.17
N PHE A 198 11.13 8.17 6.70
CA PHE A 198 10.99 9.38 5.92
C PHE A 198 12.29 10.19 5.95
N VAL A 199 12.94 10.35 4.79
CA VAL A 199 14.29 10.90 4.68
C VAL A 199 14.40 11.86 3.50
N LYS A 200 15.40 12.76 3.51
CA LYS A 200 15.63 13.66 2.36
C LYS A 200 16.11 12.93 1.11
N LYS A 201 17.03 11.97 1.29
CA LYS A 201 17.63 11.12 0.26
C LYS A 201 17.74 9.72 0.86
N PHE A 202 17.53 8.68 0.05
CA PHE A 202 17.72 7.29 0.46
C PHE A 202 18.68 6.57 -0.49
N ASP A 203 19.48 5.65 0.05
CA ASP A 203 20.36 4.76 -0.69
C ASP A 203 20.21 3.32 -0.15
N PHE A 204 20.08 2.34 -1.05
CA PHE A 204 19.97 0.93 -0.66
C PHE A 204 21.20 0.41 0.07
N LYS A 205 22.37 1.04 -0.10
CA LYS A 205 23.57 0.72 0.69
C LYS A 205 23.36 0.84 2.19
N TRP A 206 22.36 1.61 2.62
CA TRP A 206 22.06 1.79 4.05
C TRP A 206 21.40 0.58 4.68
N VAL A 207 20.79 -0.29 3.87
CA VAL A 207 19.96 -1.39 4.34
C VAL A 207 20.32 -2.72 3.67
N SER A 208 21.24 -2.74 2.71
CA SER A 208 21.57 -3.95 1.96
C SER A 208 22.29 -5.02 2.77
N HIS A 209 22.88 -4.65 3.92
CA HIS A 209 23.40 -5.58 4.90
C HIS A 209 22.32 -6.21 5.78
N LEU A 210 21.09 -5.67 5.78
CA LEU A 210 19.95 -6.19 6.55
C LEU A 210 19.29 -7.34 5.78
N SER A 211 19.89 -8.53 5.86
CA SER A 211 19.43 -9.72 5.14
C SER A 211 18.08 -10.25 5.61
N ASP A 212 17.66 -9.94 6.85
CA ASP A 212 16.39 -10.34 7.44
C ASP A 212 15.23 -9.36 7.17
N LEU A 213 15.49 -8.26 6.45
CA LEU A 213 14.46 -7.27 6.15
C LEU A 213 13.38 -7.86 5.23
N GLN A 214 12.13 -7.84 5.71
CA GLN A 214 10.95 -8.35 5.01
C GLN A 214 10.08 -7.23 4.44
N THR A 215 10.00 -6.10 5.15
CA THR A 215 9.24 -4.92 4.71
C THR A 215 10.12 -3.67 4.72
N LEU A 216 10.19 -2.99 3.58
CA LEU A 216 10.88 -1.71 3.43
C LEU A 216 9.92 -0.65 2.90
N ARG A 217 9.67 0.40 3.69
CA ARG A 217 8.89 1.57 3.29
C ARG A 217 9.78 2.81 3.34
N VAL A 218 9.85 3.54 2.24
CA VAL A 218 10.69 4.73 2.16
C VAL A 218 9.89 5.87 1.54
N HIS A 219 9.70 6.91 2.32
CA HIS A 219 9.33 8.21 1.79
C HIS A 219 10.60 9.04 1.62
N SER A 220 10.79 9.58 0.42
CA SER A 220 11.95 10.42 0.10
C SER A 220 11.53 11.59 -0.77
N HIS A 221 12.05 12.78 -0.48
CA HIS A 221 11.89 13.97 -1.31
C HIS A 221 12.67 13.88 -2.60
N GLN A 222 13.84 13.23 -2.55
CA GLN A 222 14.63 12.96 -3.73
C GLN A 222 14.22 11.64 -4.38
N ARG A 223 14.30 11.63 -5.70
CA ARG A 223 14.12 10.42 -6.50
C ARG A 223 15.15 9.37 -6.12
N ILE A 224 14.67 8.17 -5.79
CA ILE A 224 15.51 7.03 -5.42
C ILE A 224 15.82 6.26 -6.70
N LYS A 225 17.09 5.99 -6.99
CA LYS A 225 17.49 5.17 -8.14
C LYS A 225 17.62 3.71 -7.72
N THR A 226 17.37 2.77 -8.63
CA THR A 226 17.76 1.36 -8.43
C THR A 226 19.27 1.27 -8.18
N SER A 227 19.64 0.38 -7.26
CA SER A 227 21.03 -0.03 -7.00
C SER A 227 21.10 -1.56 -7.00
N PRO A 228 22.21 -2.18 -7.45
CA PRO A 228 22.44 -3.62 -7.29
C PRO A 228 22.27 -4.14 -5.85
N ASP A 229 22.37 -3.24 -4.88
CA ASP A 229 22.23 -3.53 -3.46
C ASP A 229 20.84 -4.05 -3.05
N ILE A 230 19.76 -3.65 -3.74
CA ILE A 230 18.41 -4.17 -3.44
C ILE A 230 18.33 -5.69 -3.64
N TRP A 231 19.12 -6.23 -4.59
CA TRP A 231 19.08 -7.64 -4.92
C TRP A 231 19.71 -8.54 -3.86
N LYS A 232 20.50 -7.97 -2.94
CA LYS A 232 21.07 -8.70 -1.79
C LYS A 232 20.02 -9.01 -0.73
N MET A 233 18.89 -8.31 -0.76
CA MET A 233 17.85 -8.35 0.27
C MET A 233 16.78 -9.42 -0.06
N THR A 234 17.21 -10.68 -0.12
CA THR A 234 16.40 -11.79 -0.66
C THR A 234 15.16 -12.16 0.15
N LYS A 235 15.08 -11.77 1.43
CA LYS A 235 13.90 -11.96 2.30
C LYS A 235 12.84 -10.87 2.17
N LEU A 236 13.07 -9.84 1.34
CA LEU A 236 12.07 -8.79 1.10
C LEU A 236 10.78 -9.37 0.53
N ARG A 237 9.67 -9.02 1.16
CA ARG A 237 8.29 -9.37 0.78
C ARG A 237 7.51 -8.15 0.33
N HIS A 238 7.72 -7.02 0.98
CA HIS A 238 6.99 -5.78 0.71
C HIS A 238 7.93 -4.60 0.58
N VAL A 239 7.92 -3.95 -0.58
CA VAL A 239 8.66 -2.70 -0.81
C VAL A 239 7.65 -1.62 -1.14
N ASP A 240 7.65 -0.49 -0.43
CA ASP A 240 6.78 0.66 -0.70
C ASP A 240 7.61 1.96 -0.73
N ILE A 241 7.91 2.42 -1.94
CA ILE A 241 8.78 3.58 -2.16
C ILE A 241 8.03 4.59 -3.04
N SER A 242 7.95 5.85 -2.60
CA SER A 242 7.09 6.85 -3.25
C SER A 242 7.59 7.35 -4.61
N GLU A 243 8.92 7.34 -4.82
CA GLU A 243 9.59 7.94 -5.99
C GLU A 243 10.79 7.09 -6.46
N PHE A 244 10.60 5.77 -6.54
CA PHE A 244 11.64 4.83 -7.00
C PHE A 244 11.75 4.88 -8.53
N SER A 245 12.95 5.04 -9.08
CA SER A 245 13.23 5.07 -10.51
C SER A 245 14.14 3.93 -10.89
N PHE A 246 13.63 3.07 -11.77
CA PHE A 246 14.40 1.98 -12.34
C PHE A 246 15.31 2.51 -13.44
N ILE A 247 16.62 2.28 -13.32
CA ILE A 247 17.62 2.65 -14.32
C ILE A 247 18.49 1.41 -14.55
N TRP A 248 18.61 0.98 -15.81
CA TRP A 248 19.65 0.04 -16.21
C TRP A 248 21.00 0.76 -16.23
N GLU A 249 22.00 0.23 -15.52
CA GLU A 249 23.38 0.59 -15.83
C GLU A 249 23.87 -0.35 -16.94
N ASP A 250 24.39 0.23 -18.04
CA ASP A 250 24.94 -0.51 -19.18
C ASP A 250 26.08 -1.48 -18.77
N SER A 251 26.69 -1.26 -17.60
CA SER A 251 27.71 -2.11 -16.96
C SER A 251 27.18 -3.49 -16.50
N GLU A 252 25.85 -3.69 -16.44
CA GLU A 252 25.26 -4.99 -16.11
C GLU A 252 25.22 -5.96 -17.31
N GLN A 253 25.52 -5.50 -18.54
CA GLN A 253 25.56 -6.41 -19.69
C GLN A 253 26.78 -7.36 -19.68
N GLU A 254 27.90 -6.96 -19.06
CA GLU A 254 29.13 -7.77 -19.00
C GLU A 254 29.26 -8.61 -17.72
N SER A 255 28.67 -8.16 -16.60
CA SER A 255 28.71 -8.88 -15.30
C SER A 255 27.69 -10.03 -15.21
N LEU A 256 26.69 -10.08 -16.12
CA LEU A 256 25.67 -11.14 -16.20
C LEU A 256 26.19 -12.50 -16.68
N LYS A 257 27.48 -12.66 -16.98
CA LYS A 257 28.08 -13.96 -17.31
C LYS A 257 28.66 -14.70 -16.09
N GLN A 258 28.80 -14.07 -14.92
CA GLN A 258 29.59 -14.64 -13.82
C GLN A 258 28.95 -14.65 -12.42
N SER A 259 27.70 -14.23 -12.23
CA SER A 259 27.02 -14.46 -10.96
C SER A 259 25.54 -14.80 -11.15
N SER A 260 25.10 -15.81 -10.40
CA SER A 260 23.74 -16.24 -10.14
C SER A 260 22.68 -15.15 -10.29
N GLN A 261 21.58 -15.49 -10.96
CA GLN A 261 20.41 -14.63 -11.21
C GLN A 261 19.92 -13.97 -9.91
N THR A 262 20.14 -12.66 -9.78
CA THR A 262 19.74 -11.84 -8.63
C THR A 262 18.22 -11.57 -8.64
N VAL A 263 17.42 -12.53 -8.18
CA VAL A 263 15.95 -12.50 -8.16
C VAL A 263 15.42 -12.26 -6.76
N LEU A 264 14.32 -11.51 -6.62
CA LEU A 264 13.60 -11.33 -5.36
C LEU A 264 12.37 -12.25 -5.33
N GLU A 265 12.61 -13.55 -5.09
CA GLU A 265 11.57 -14.59 -5.15
C GLU A 265 10.52 -14.45 -4.04
N ASN A 266 10.87 -13.88 -2.90
CA ASN A 266 9.95 -13.68 -1.78
C ASN A 266 9.07 -12.43 -1.93
N LEU A 267 9.32 -11.60 -2.95
CA LEU A 267 8.66 -10.31 -3.08
C LEU A 267 7.21 -10.48 -3.54
N LYS A 268 6.28 -10.07 -2.68
CA LYS A 268 4.83 -10.14 -2.89
C LYS A 268 4.22 -8.82 -3.35
N SER A 269 4.74 -7.69 -2.84
CA SER A 269 4.26 -6.37 -3.26
C SER A 269 5.41 -5.41 -3.52
N PHE A 270 5.34 -4.70 -4.65
CA PHE A 270 6.25 -3.62 -4.99
C PHE A 270 5.43 -2.35 -5.20
N GLY A 271 5.77 -1.30 -4.44
CA GLY A 271 5.14 0.01 -4.46
C GLY A 271 5.39 0.77 -5.76
N LYS A 272 5.23 2.09 -5.73
CA LYS A 272 5.22 2.91 -6.95
C LYS A 272 6.60 2.95 -7.62
N CYS A 273 6.80 2.10 -8.63
CA CYS A 273 8.01 2.04 -9.44
C CYS A 273 7.86 2.92 -10.68
N ARG A 274 8.75 3.92 -10.82
CA ARG A 274 8.87 4.75 -12.02
C ARG A 274 9.83 4.08 -12.99
N VAL A 275 9.38 3.83 -14.21
CA VAL A 275 10.15 3.09 -15.20
C VAL A 275 9.95 3.69 -16.59
N SER A 276 11.01 3.68 -17.41
CA SER A 276 10.89 3.95 -18.84
C SER A 276 10.22 2.75 -19.51
N VAL A 277 9.39 2.98 -20.54
CA VAL A 277 8.81 1.85 -21.27
C VAL A 277 9.89 0.97 -21.91
N ALA A 278 11.00 1.55 -22.34
CA ALA A 278 12.15 0.83 -22.89
C ALA A 278 12.77 -0.18 -21.90
N ASP A 279 12.69 0.10 -20.60
CA ASP A 279 13.27 -0.75 -19.54
C ASP A 279 12.36 -1.93 -19.14
N MET A 280 11.07 -1.88 -19.51
CA MET A 280 10.08 -2.91 -19.21
C MET A 280 10.19 -4.12 -20.14
N ASN A 281 11.30 -4.84 -20.07
CA ASN A 281 11.56 -6.05 -20.85
C ASN A 281 11.40 -7.33 -20.01
N ARG A 282 11.58 -8.51 -20.64
CA ARG A 282 11.51 -9.82 -19.94
C ARG A 282 12.43 -9.90 -18.72
N LYS A 283 13.62 -9.28 -18.78
CA LYS A 283 14.59 -9.32 -17.68
C LYS A 283 14.07 -8.56 -16.46
N PHE A 284 13.39 -7.44 -16.66
CA PHE A 284 12.76 -6.67 -15.59
C PHE A 284 11.78 -7.54 -14.80
N TRP A 285 10.87 -8.18 -15.51
CA TRP A 285 9.82 -9.02 -14.92
C TRP A 285 10.37 -10.28 -14.24
N TRP A 286 11.41 -10.92 -14.79
CA TRP A 286 12.02 -12.10 -14.19
C TRP A 286 12.67 -11.84 -12.82
N ARG A 287 12.91 -10.57 -12.45
CA ARG A 287 13.41 -10.23 -11.11
C ARG A 287 12.36 -10.39 -10.00
N PHE A 288 11.07 -10.47 -10.35
CA PHE A 288 9.94 -10.48 -9.42
C PHE A 288 8.93 -11.60 -9.74
N PRO A 289 9.33 -12.89 -9.71
CA PRO A 289 8.53 -13.99 -10.25
C PRO A 289 7.23 -14.26 -9.46
N ASN A 290 7.20 -13.96 -8.16
CA ASN A 290 6.07 -14.23 -7.26
C ASN A 290 5.30 -12.96 -6.84
N LEU A 291 5.40 -11.90 -7.65
CA LEU A 291 4.78 -10.62 -7.35
C LEU A 291 3.26 -10.69 -7.49
N GLU A 292 2.54 -10.31 -6.43
CA GLU A 292 1.08 -10.33 -6.35
C GLU A 292 0.47 -8.93 -6.53
N GLU A 293 1.15 -7.90 -6.05
CA GLU A 293 0.71 -6.50 -6.16
C GLU A 293 1.80 -5.61 -6.74
N PHE A 294 1.45 -4.83 -7.77
CA PHE A 294 2.41 -3.93 -8.41
C PHE A 294 1.84 -2.56 -8.79
N LYS A 295 2.62 -1.51 -8.55
CA LYS A 295 2.28 -0.13 -8.96
C LYS A 295 3.37 0.44 -9.86
N LEU A 296 2.98 0.82 -11.08
CA LEU A 296 3.84 1.33 -12.12
C LEU A 296 3.52 2.79 -12.44
N SER A 297 4.56 3.59 -12.62
CA SER A 297 4.46 4.96 -13.11
C SER A 297 5.38 5.14 -14.30
N ILE A 298 4.80 5.19 -15.48
CA ILE A 298 5.55 5.37 -16.71
C ILE A 298 5.94 6.85 -16.84
N VAL A 299 7.19 7.14 -17.20
CA VAL A 299 7.72 8.51 -17.28
C VAL A 299 8.29 8.89 -18.64
N ASN A 300 8.95 7.97 -19.34
CA ASN A 300 9.59 8.22 -20.63
C ASN A 300 8.98 7.32 -21.71
N LEU A 301 8.48 7.97 -22.76
CA LEU A 301 7.78 7.36 -23.89
C LEU A 301 8.49 7.63 -25.24
N HIS A 302 9.72 8.17 -25.23
CA HIS A 302 10.41 8.58 -26.46
C HIS A 302 10.99 7.39 -27.25
N ASP A 303 11.35 6.31 -26.57
CA ASP A 303 11.90 5.09 -27.17
C ASP A 303 10.92 3.93 -27.01
N MET A 304 9.72 4.07 -27.58
CA MET A 304 8.67 3.05 -27.48
C MET A 304 9.16 1.75 -28.12
N PRO A 305 9.27 0.66 -27.36
CA PRO A 305 9.80 -0.57 -27.88
C PRO A 305 8.73 -1.32 -28.68
N ASN A 306 9.13 -2.02 -29.73
CA ASN A 306 8.24 -2.82 -30.58
C ASN A 306 7.73 -4.12 -29.92
N HIS A 307 7.84 -4.25 -28.59
CA HIS A 307 7.45 -5.43 -27.82
C HIS A 307 6.40 -5.11 -26.76
N SER A 308 5.62 -6.13 -26.38
CA SER A 308 4.57 -6.03 -25.35
C SER A 308 5.14 -5.59 -23.99
N LEU A 309 4.46 -4.67 -23.32
CA LEU A 309 4.74 -4.28 -21.91
C LEU A 309 4.77 -5.48 -20.96
N PHE A 310 3.95 -6.48 -21.28
CA PHE A 310 3.84 -7.74 -20.55
C PHE A 310 4.24 -8.86 -21.51
N SER A 311 5.45 -9.41 -21.38
CA SER A 311 5.84 -10.59 -22.16
C SER A 311 4.91 -11.77 -21.81
N THR A 312 4.34 -12.44 -22.81
CA THR A 312 3.23 -13.39 -22.64
C THR A 312 3.57 -14.67 -21.84
N ALA A 313 2.53 -15.20 -21.17
CA ALA A 313 2.28 -16.52 -20.56
C ALA A 313 3.08 -16.98 -19.32
N GLU A 314 4.41 -16.80 -19.26
CA GLU A 314 5.20 -17.53 -18.25
C GLU A 314 5.51 -16.73 -16.96
N THR A 315 5.43 -15.40 -16.99
CA THR A 315 6.08 -14.58 -15.94
C THR A 315 5.18 -14.05 -14.82
N HIS A 316 3.84 -14.12 -14.90
CA HIS A 316 2.99 -13.44 -13.88
C HIS A 316 1.66 -14.14 -13.56
N ASN A 317 1.69 -15.46 -13.33
CA ASN A 317 0.49 -16.17 -12.88
C ASN A 317 0.05 -15.77 -11.46
N GLN A 318 0.88 -15.06 -10.69
CA GLN A 318 0.55 -14.67 -9.32
C GLN A 318 0.05 -13.22 -9.19
N LEU A 319 0.22 -12.38 -10.23
CA LEU A 319 -0.14 -10.96 -10.14
C LEU A 319 -1.67 -10.80 -10.11
N GLN A 320 -2.16 -10.28 -8.98
CA GLN A 320 -3.58 -10.09 -8.70
C GLN A 320 -3.99 -8.61 -8.69
N SER A 321 -3.06 -7.69 -8.41
CA SER A 321 -3.34 -6.26 -8.39
C SER A 321 -2.30 -5.48 -9.19
N LEU A 322 -2.77 -4.67 -10.14
CA LEU A 322 -1.92 -3.84 -11.00
C LEU A 322 -2.46 -2.41 -11.06
N ASP A 323 -1.59 -1.45 -10.74
CA ASP A 323 -1.84 -0.02 -10.91
C ASP A 323 -0.83 0.53 -11.91
N ILE A 324 -1.30 1.19 -12.97
CA ILE A 324 -0.43 1.76 -14.00
C ILE A 324 -0.84 3.20 -14.25
N SER A 325 0.08 4.13 -14.04
CA SER A 325 -0.10 5.56 -14.32
C SER A 325 0.85 6.04 -15.41
N PHE A 326 0.32 6.82 -16.35
CA PHE A 326 1.06 7.44 -17.45
C PHE A 326 1.09 8.97 -17.29
N PRO A 327 2.06 9.65 -17.93
CA PRO A 327 2.12 11.11 -17.91
C PRO A 327 0.86 11.73 -18.54
N ILE A 328 0.28 12.72 -17.85
CA ILE A 328 -0.92 13.44 -18.31
C ILE A 328 -0.58 14.23 -19.59
N GLY A 329 -1.50 14.25 -20.55
CA GLY A 329 -1.34 15.00 -21.81
C GLY A 329 -0.72 14.20 -22.95
N PHE A 330 -0.44 12.91 -22.75
CA PHE A 330 -0.02 12.03 -23.83
C PHE A 330 -1.24 11.54 -24.63
N SER A 331 -1.51 12.20 -25.77
CA SER A 331 -2.70 11.95 -26.61
C SER A 331 -2.42 11.15 -27.88
N GLU A 332 -1.18 10.75 -28.15
CA GLU A 332 -0.85 10.01 -29.37
C GLU A 332 -0.95 8.50 -29.15
N SER A 333 -2.14 8.00 -29.42
CA SER A 333 -2.44 6.59 -29.62
C SER A 333 -1.63 6.02 -30.78
N ILE A 334 -0.53 5.30 -30.50
CA ILE A 334 0.23 4.57 -31.53
C ILE A 334 0.57 3.16 -31.06
N GLY A 335 -0.38 2.21 -31.16
CA GLY A 335 -0.12 0.78 -31.37
C GLY A 335 0.70 -0.02 -30.33
N TRP A 336 1.15 0.57 -29.22
CA TRP A 336 2.02 -0.10 -28.24
C TRP A 336 1.27 -1.04 -27.28
N PHE A 337 -0.03 -0.85 -27.10
CA PHE A 337 -0.91 -1.86 -26.52
C PHE A 337 -1.29 -2.92 -27.56
N LYS A 338 -0.30 -3.69 -28.04
CA LYS A 338 -0.55 -5.07 -28.53
C LYS A 338 -0.62 -6.08 -27.39
N SER A 339 -0.54 -5.60 -26.15
CA SER A 339 -0.34 -6.37 -24.94
C SER A 339 -1.66 -6.77 -24.28
N VAL A 340 -1.72 -8.03 -23.87
CA VAL A 340 -2.78 -8.57 -22.99
C VAL A 340 -2.32 -8.35 -21.56
N PHE A 341 -3.19 -7.81 -20.70
CA PHE A 341 -2.90 -7.72 -19.26
C PHE A 341 -2.72 -9.13 -18.66
N PRO A 342 -1.98 -9.30 -17.55
CA PRO A 342 -1.91 -10.57 -16.85
C PRO A 342 -3.32 -11.08 -16.49
N LEU A 343 -3.64 -12.34 -16.85
CA LEU A 343 -5.02 -12.85 -16.81
C LEU A 343 -5.58 -13.08 -15.39
N ASN A 344 -4.70 -13.23 -14.39
CA ASN A 344 -5.09 -13.50 -13.00
C ASN A 344 -5.38 -12.24 -12.18
N LEU A 345 -5.46 -11.07 -12.83
CA LEU A 345 -5.78 -9.81 -12.18
C LEU A 345 -7.20 -9.80 -11.62
N LYS A 346 -7.31 -9.43 -10.35
CA LYS A 346 -8.56 -9.10 -9.64
C LYS A 346 -8.76 -7.60 -9.52
N VAL A 347 -7.69 -6.83 -9.52
CA VAL A 347 -7.69 -5.37 -9.35
C VAL A 347 -6.85 -4.74 -10.45
N LEU A 348 -7.47 -3.88 -11.25
CA LEU A 348 -6.80 -3.07 -12.27
C LEU A 348 -7.10 -1.59 -12.05
N SER A 349 -6.04 -0.78 -11.99
CA SER A 349 -6.09 0.67 -11.93
C SER A 349 -5.29 1.24 -13.10
N LEU A 350 -5.92 2.06 -13.93
CA LEU A 350 -5.30 2.71 -15.08
C LEU A 350 -5.45 4.23 -14.94
N ALA A 351 -4.34 4.95 -15.11
CA ALA A 351 -4.33 6.39 -15.01
C ALA A 351 -3.59 7.05 -16.19
N GLY A 352 -4.15 8.14 -16.74
CA GLY A 352 -3.45 8.99 -17.71
C GLY A 352 -3.30 8.39 -19.12
N ILE A 353 -4.22 7.51 -19.53
CA ILE A 353 -4.20 6.88 -20.87
C ILE A 353 -5.41 7.29 -21.71
N SER A 354 -5.30 7.10 -23.02
CA SER A 354 -6.46 7.07 -23.89
C SER A 354 -7.05 5.67 -23.98
N LEU A 355 -8.35 5.54 -23.73
CA LEU A 355 -9.04 4.25 -23.70
C LEU A 355 -9.45 3.84 -25.12
N THR A 356 -8.64 3.01 -25.78
CA THR A 356 -8.93 2.47 -27.12
C THR A 356 -9.70 1.15 -27.06
N GLU A 357 -10.29 0.74 -28.20
CA GLU A 357 -11.01 -0.53 -28.32
C GLU A 357 -10.15 -1.74 -27.94
N ALA A 358 -8.86 -1.71 -28.29
CA ALA A 358 -7.91 -2.76 -27.94
C ALA A 358 -7.72 -2.87 -26.43
N ILE A 359 -7.64 -1.74 -25.72
CA ILE A 359 -7.48 -1.74 -24.25
C ILE A 359 -8.76 -2.24 -23.59
N VAL A 360 -9.93 -1.79 -24.06
CA VAL A 360 -11.23 -2.27 -23.55
C VAL A 360 -11.35 -3.78 -23.74
N SER A 361 -10.98 -4.29 -24.92
CA SER A 361 -10.96 -5.73 -25.22
C SER A 361 -10.01 -6.50 -24.30
N SER A 362 -8.81 -5.95 -24.03
CA SER A 362 -7.86 -6.53 -23.09
C SER A 362 -8.37 -6.54 -21.64
N ILE A 363 -9.18 -5.55 -21.23
CA ILE A 363 -9.81 -5.54 -19.90
C ILE A 363 -10.92 -6.61 -19.83
N ILE A 364 -11.72 -6.76 -20.88
CA ILE A 364 -12.82 -7.74 -20.96
C ILE A 364 -12.29 -9.18 -20.91
N ALA A 365 -11.10 -9.42 -21.49
CA ALA A 365 -10.45 -10.72 -21.44
C ALA A 365 -10.05 -11.17 -20.01
N LEU A 366 -10.06 -10.26 -19.02
CA LEU A 366 -9.75 -10.57 -17.63
C LEU A 366 -10.97 -11.18 -16.91
N GLU A 367 -11.06 -12.51 -16.92
CA GLU A 367 -12.22 -13.23 -16.38
C GLU A 367 -12.38 -13.10 -14.86
N ASN A 368 -11.29 -12.81 -14.13
CA ASN A 368 -11.28 -12.70 -12.66
C ASN A 368 -11.27 -11.25 -12.16
N LEU A 369 -11.45 -10.26 -13.04
CA LEU A 369 -11.34 -8.84 -12.68
C LEU A 369 -12.55 -8.38 -11.85
N GLU A 370 -12.34 -8.17 -10.55
CA GLU A 370 -13.37 -7.73 -9.62
C GLU A 370 -13.43 -6.21 -9.44
N THR A 371 -12.31 -5.52 -9.64
CA THR A 371 -12.19 -4.07 -9.46
C THR A 371 -11.50 -3.44 -10.66
N LEU A 372 -12.18 -2.47 -11.28
CA LEU A 372 -11.63 -1.59 -12.30
C LEU A 372 -11.69 -0.14 -11.83
N LYS A 373 -10.55 0.55 -11.88
CA LYS A 373 -10.44 1.97 -11.57
C LYS A 373 -9.79 2.71 -12.72
N LEU A 374 -10.46 3.74 -13.19
CA LEU A 374 -10.06 4.56 -14.32
C LEU A 374 -9.88 6.00 -13.83
N PHE A 375 -8.68 6.54 -14.03
CA PHE A 375 -8.29 7.88 -13.59
C PHE A 375 -7.74 8.69 -14.77
N PHE A 376 -8.14 9.95 -14.95
CA PHE A 376 -7.57 10.81 -16.00
C PHE A 376 -7.59 10.14 -17.39
N ILE A 377 -8.75 9.59 -17.78
CA ILE A 377 -8.93 8.87 -19.04
C ILE A 377 -9.47 9.80 -20.11
N HIS A 378 -8.94 9.66 -21.34
CA HIS A 378 -9.34 10.44 -22.51
C HIS A 378 -9.80 9.52 -23.66
N PHE A 379 -10.68 10.00 -24.53
CA PHE A 379 -11.13 9.26 -25.72
C PHE A 379 -10.60 9.97 -26.98
N THR A 380 -10.10 9.20 -27.96
CA THR A 380 -9.47 9.77 -29.17
C THR A 380 -10.47 10.36 -30.16
N CYS A 381 -11.68 9.81 -30.23
CA CYS A 381 -12.71 10.19 -31.19
C CYS A 381 -14.08 10.06 -30.53
N ASP A 382 -14.79 11.17 -30.40
CA ASP A 382 -16.07 11.31 -29.69
C ASP A 382 -15.99 10.88 -28.21
N PRO A 383 -16.31 11.71 -27.22
CA PRO A 383 -16.30 11.33 -25.81
C PRO A 383 -17.48 10.39 -25.45
N LEU A 384 -17.68 9.32 -26.23
CA LEU A 384 -18.64 8.25 -26.02
C LEU A 384 -17.90 6.99 -25.54
N TRP A 385 -18.32 6.45 -24.39
CA TRP A 385 -17.91 5.13 -23.94
C TRP A 385 -19.02 4.12 -24.19
N ASP A 386 -18.96 3.40 -25.32
CA ASP A 386 -19.93 2.34 -25.64
C ASP A 386 -19.41 0.96 -25.21
N VAL A 387 -20.15 0.36 -24.28
CA VAL A 387 -19.96 -1.00 -23.78
C VAL A 387 -21.20 -1.89 -23.92
N THR A 388 -22.15 -1.49 -24.77
CA THR A 388 -23.44 -2.18 -24.95
C THR A 388 -23.27 -3.66 -25.32
N ASN A 389 -22.32 -3.96 -26.23
CA ASN A 389 -22.01 -5.31 -26.71
C ASN A 389 -20.82 -5.96 -25.97
N LYS A 390 -20.45 -5.44 -24.79
CA LYS A 390 -19.26 -5.85 -24.03
C LYS A 390 -19.67 -6.30 -22.63
N VAL A 391 -19.12 -7.44 -22.18
CA VAL A 391 -19.51 -8.07 -20.91
C VAL A 391 -18.32 -8.15 -19.96
N PHE A 392 -18.40 -7.45 -18.83
CA PHE A 392 -17.42 -7.48 -17.74
C PHE A 392 -17.83 -8.54 -16.69
N LYS A 393 -17.48 -9.80 -16.96
CA LYS A 393 -18.02 -11.00 -16.28
C LYS A 393 -17.98 -10.97 -14.74
N ALA A 394 -16.86 -10.54 -14.16
CA ALA A 394 -16.60 -10.62 -12.71
C ALA A 394 -16.56 -9.26 -12.00
N LEU A 395 -16.86 -8.16 -12.71
CA LEU A 395 -16.62 -6.81 -12.21
C LEU A 395 -17.62 -6.41 -11.13
N LYS A 396 -17.17 -6.34 -9.88
CA LYS A 396 -17.96 -5.94 -8.70
C LYS A 396 -17.85 -4.45 -8.38
N TYR A 397 -16.76 -3.81 -8.76
CA TYR A 397 -16.51 -2.39 -8.48
C TYR A 397 -15.92 -1.64 -9.67
N LEU A 398 -16.63 -0.58 -10.08
CA LEU A 398 -16.20 0.34 -11.12
C LEU A 398 -16.02 1.74 -10.53
N LYS A 399 -14.82 2.31 -10.71
CA LYS A 399 -14.52 3.70 -10.35
C LYS A 399 -14.09 4.48 -11.56
N LEU A 400 -14.77 5.59 -11.82
CA LEU A 400 -14.44 6.57 -12.85
C LEU A 400 -14.08 7.87 -12.15
N GLU A 401 -12.85 8.33 -12.33
CA GLU A 401 -12.37 9.59 -11.75
C GLU A 401 -11.69 10.44 -12.82
N GLN A 402 -12.19 11.67 -13.03
CA GLN A 402 -11.65 12.57 -14.07
C GLN A 402 -11.59 11.90 -15.45
N VAL A 403 -12.68 11.24 -15.85
CA VAL A 403 -12.84 10.62 -17.16
C VAL A 403 -13.48 11.63 -18.11
N ASP A 404 -12.83 11.92 -19.24
CA ASP A 404 -13.30 12.87 -20.25
C ASP A 404 -14.31 12.22 -21.21
N MET A 405 -15.47 11.85 -20.67
CA MET A 405 -16.63 11.34 -21.43
C MET A 405 -17.83 12.27 -21.31
N ILE A 406 -18.63 12.37 -22.36
CA ILE A 406 -19.95 13.02 -22.40
C ILE A 406 -21.02 11.95 -22.26
N GLN A 407 -20.94 10.90 -23.08
CA GLN A 407 -21.93 9.83 -23.15
C GLN A 407 -21.34 8.49 -22.72
N TRP A 408 -22.17 7.69 -22.06
CA TRP A 408 -21.88 6.31 -21.69
C TRP A 408 -23.06 5.46 -22.13
N GLU A 409 -22.81 4.41 -22.92
CA GLU A 409 -23.82 3.45 -23.35
C GLU A 409 -23.48 2.05 -22.80
N SER A 410 -24.47 1.38 -22.22
CA SER A 410 -24.36 0.03 -21.68
C SER A 410 -25.68 -0.72 -21.76
N SER A 411 -25.61 -2.05 -21.89
CA SER A 411 -26.78 -2.93 -21.73
C SER A 411 -26.88 -3.43 -20.29
N GLU A 412 -28.05 -3.96 -19.91
CA GLU A 412 -28.25 -4.61 -18.61
C GLU A 412 -27.31 -5.83 -18.42
N THR A 413 -26.79 -6.38 -19.52
CA THR A 413 -25.86 -7.52 -19.50
C THR A 413 -24.39 -7.12 -19.45
N SER A 414 -24.05 -5.84 -19.63
CA SER A 414 -22.66 -5.39 -19.68
C SER A 414 -21.93 -5.60 -18.35
N PHE A 415 -22.63 -5.49 -17.22
CA PHE A 415 -22.07 -5.52 -15.87
C PHE A 415 -22.88 -6.42 -14.92
N PRO A 416 -22.89 -7.74 -15.13
CA PRO A 416 -23.86 -8.65 -14.49
C PRO A 416 -23.73 -8.74 -12.96
N VAL A 417 -22.52 -8.54 -12.41
CA VAL A 417 -22.22 -8.72 -10.98
C VAL A 417 -21.75 -7.42 -10.30
N LEU A 418 -22.01 -6.27 -10.91
CA LEU A 418 -21.54 -4.99 -10.39
C LEU A 418 -22.28 -4.59 -9.12
N GLU A 419 -21.53 -4.47 -8.02
CA GLU A 419 -22.09 -4.11 -6.72
C GLU A 419 -21.99 -2.61 -6.42
N LYS A 420 -20.99 -1.94 -6.98
CA LYS A 420 -20.71 -0.54 -6.64
C LYS A 420 -20.11 0.26 -7.78
N LEU A 421 -20.74 1.40 -8.05
CA LEU A 421 -20.31 2.42 -9.00
C LEU A 421 -19.86 3.68 -8.25
N VAL A 422 -18.70 4.23 -8.63
CA VAL A 422 -18.22 5.52 -8.13
C VAL A 422 -17.82 6.39 -9.30
N ILE A 423 -18.42 7.57 -9.39
CA ILE A 423 -18.10 8.59 -10.39
C ILE A 423 -17.64 9.85 -9.65
N LYS A 424 -16.44 10.33 -9.98
CA LYS A 424 -15.80 11.45 -9.30
C LYS A 424 -15.17 12.42 -10.29
N ASP A 425 -15.43 13.71 -10.14
CA ASP A 425 -14.77 14.76 -10.93
C ASP A 425 -14.94 14.58 -12.46
N CYS A 426 -16.02 13.93 -12.92
CA CYS A 426 -16.35 13.78 -14.35
C CYS A 426 -17.26 14.95 -14.78
N GLY A 427 -16.66 16.09 -15.10
CA GLY A 427 -17.39 17.35 -15.29
C GLY A 427 -18.22 17.47 -16.58
N ARG A 428 -17.87 16.71 -17.62
CA ARG A 428 -18.57 16.72 -18.93
C ARG A 428 -19.59 15.59 -19.09
N PHE A 429 -19.59 14.66 -18.14
CA PHE A 429 -20.46 13.49 -18.20
C PHE A 429 -21.92 13.89 -17.98
N GLU A 430 -22.81 13.44 -18.86
CA GLU A 430 -24.21 13.88 -18.85
C GLU A 430 -25.07 13.06 -17.88
N LYS A 431 -25.10 11.72 -18.03
CA LYS A 431 -25.98 10.83 -17.26
C LYS A 431 -25.47 9.40 -17.19
N ILE A 432 -25.75 8.72 -16.09
CA ILE A 432 -25.55 7.27 -15.95
C ILE A 432 -26.57 6.53 -16.83
N PRO A 433 -26.19 5.44 -17.53
CA PRO A 433 -27.14 4.65 -18.32
C PRO A 433 -28.28 4.10 -17.45
N SER A 434 -29.53 4.22 -17.90
CA SER A 434 -30.70 3.73 -17.15
C SER A 434 -30.70 2.22 -16.95
N SER A 435 -30.06 1.46 -17.84
CA SER A 435 -29.87 0.00 -17.72
C SER A 435 -29.17 -0.44 -16.43
N PHE A 436 -28.56 0.48 -15.67
CA PHE A 436 -28.05 0.20 -14.32
C PHE A 436 -29.15 -0.09 -13.31
N ALA A 437 -30.40 0.34 -13.56
CA ALA A 437 -31.56 -0.03 -12.75
C ALA A 437 -31.80 -1.55 -12.79
N ASP A 438 -31.57 -2.20 -13.93
CA ASP A 438 -31.78 -3.63 -14.13
C ASP A 438 -30.67 -4.52 -13.54
N ILE A 439 -29.54 -3.94 -13.12
CA ILE A 439 -28.42 -4.69 -12.53
C ILE A 439 -28.76 -5.08 -11.09
N LEU A 440 -29.30 -6.28 -10.89
CA LEU A 440 -29.75 -6.78 -9.58
C LEU A 440 -28.66 -6.81 -8.49
N SER A 441 -27.40 -6.94 -8.88
CA SER A 441 -26.26 -6.97 -7.95
C SER A 441 -25.86 -5.59 -7.42
N LEU A 442 -26.34 -4.50 -8.03
CA LEU A 442 -25.96 -3.13 -7.71
C LEU A 442 -26.51 -2.70 -6.35
N LYS A 443 -25.62 -2.32 -5.43
CA LYS A 443 -25.93 -1.93 -4.05
C LYS A 443 -25.67 -0.46 -3.78
N SER A 444 -24.75 0.17 -4.51
CA SER A 444 -24.43 1.59 -4.26
C SER A 444 -23.91 2.34 -5.48
N ILE A 445 -24.39 3.59 -5.61
CA ILE A 445 -23.91 4.57 -6.56
C ILE A 445 -23.40 5.78 -5.78
N LYS A 446 -22.14 6.17 -6.02
CA LYS A 446 -21.53 7.34 -5.39
C LYS A 446 -21.12 8.35 -6.45
N VAL A 447 -21.70 9.53 -6.42
CA VAL A 447 -21.38 10.64 -7.34
C VAL A 447 -20.71 11.74 -6.54
N ILE A 448 -19.54 12.20 -6.96
CA ILE A 448 -18.75 13.20 -6.24
C ILE A 448 -18.29 14.28 -7.21
N ASN A 449 -18.67 15.53 -6.98
CA ASN A 449 -18.22 16.67 -7.77
C ASN A 449 -18.44 16.50 -9.30
N CYS A 450 -19.61 15.98 -9.68
CA CYS A 450 -20.08 15.92 -11.06
C CYS A 450 -21.16 16.99 -11.31
N SER A 451 -21.71 17.00 -12.53
CA SER A 451 -22.91 17.76 -12.89
C SER A 451 -24.15 17.26 -12.13
N ASP A 452 -25.12 18.14 -11.95
CA ASP A 452 -26.39 17.78 -11.30
C ASP A 452 -27.16 16.75 -12.13
N SER A 453 -27.00 16.73 -13.46
CA SER A 453 -27.59 15.73 -14.34
C SER A 453 -27.14 14.30 -14.03
N VAL A 454 -25.84 14.10 -13.74
CA VAL A 454 -25.31 12.79 -13.30
C VAL A 454 -25.89 12.42 -11.95
N GLY A 455 -26.00 13.40 -11.04
CA GLY A 455 -26.65 13.21 -9.74
C GLY A 455 -28.11 12.79 -9.85
N ASN A 456 -28.88 13.46 -10.70
CA ASN A 456 -30.29 13.15 -10.96
C ASN A 456 -30.44 11.77 -11.58
N SER A 457 -29.63 11.42 -12.59
CA SER A 457 -29.67 10.08 -13.19
C SER A 457 -29.38 8.96 -12.18
N ALA A 458 -28.54 9.21 -11.17
CA ALA A 458 -28.31 8.24 -10.10
C ALA A 458 -29.54 8.04 -9.20
N TRP A 459 -30.33 9.09 -8.97
CA TRP A 459 -31.61 9.01 -8.25
C TRP A 459 -32.68 8.33 -9.09
N ASP A 460 -32.77 8.66 -10.38
CA ASP A 460 -33.73 8.03 -11.31
C ASP A 460 -33.53 6.50 -11.35
N ILE A 461 -32.27 6.04 -11.44
CA ILE A 461 -31.91 4.61 -11.38
C ILE A 461 -32.35 3.96 -10.06
N LYS A 462 -32.22 4.68 -8.94
CA LYS A 462 -32.66 4.17 -7.64
C LYS A 462 -34.18 4.02 -7.61
N GLU A 463 -34.92 5.04 -8.04
CA GLU A 463 -36.39 5.03 -8.07
C GLU A 463 -36.92 3.94 -9.00
N GLU A 464 -36.31 3.74 -10.18
CA GLU A 464 -36.69 2.70 -11.13
C GLU A 464 -36.47 1.28 -10.58
N ALA A 465 -35.33 1.05 -9.90
CA ALA A 465 -35.06 -0.22 -9.23
C ALA A 465 -36.05 -0.50 -8.09
N GLU A 466 -36.40 0.52 -7.30
CA GLU A 466 -37.35 0.41 -6.18
C GLU A 466 -38.78 0.17 -6.67
N ASN A 467 -39.19 0.82 -7.75
CA ASN A 467 -40.51 0.60 -8.37
C ASN A 467 -40.68 -0.83 -8.90
N THR A 468 -39.58 -1.45 -9.33
CA THR A 468 -39.59 -2.82 -9.89
C THR A 468 -39.59 -3.89 -8.79
N GLU A 469 -38.86 -3.68 -7.68
CA GLU A 469 -38.64 -4.71 -6.65
C GLU A 469 -39.36 -4.45 -5.31
N GLY A 470 -39.91 -3.24 -5.11
CA GLY A 470 -40.65 -2.86 -3.90
C GLY A 470 -39.81 -2.70 -2.62
N THR A 471 -38.47 -2.70 -2.72
CA THR A 471 -37.54 -2.54 -1.58
C THR A 471 -36.34 -1.67 -1.92
N GLU A 472 -35.77 -0.97 -0.93
CA GLU A 472 -34.57 -0.13 -1.10
C GLU A 472 -33.33 -1.00 -1.38
N ARG A 473 -33.04 -1.24 -2.67
CA ARG A 473 -31.88 -2.01 -3.12
C ARG A 473 -30.62 -1.16 -3.28
N ILE A 474 -30.74 0.04 -3.84
CA ILE A 474 -29.60 0.88 -4.25
C ILE A 474 -29.43 2.07 -3.30
N ARG A 475 -28.25 2.19 -2.70
CA ARG A 475 -27.88 3.37 -1.91
C ARG A 475 -27.18 4.41 -2.78
N VAL A 476 -27.79 5.59 -2.94
CA VAL A 476 -27.20 6.74 -3.63
C VAL A 476 -26.53 7.66 -2.61
N HIS A 477 -25.28 8.03 -2.88
CA HIS A 477 -24.54 8.99 -2.04
C HIS A 477 -23.91 10.09 -2.88
N ILE A 478 -24.41 11.32 -2.69
CA ILE A 478 -23.92 12.54 -3.32
C ILE A 478 -23.49 13.50 -2.21
N PRO A 479 -22.18 13.68 -1.94
CA PRO A 479 -21.72 14.65 -0.96
C PRO A 479 -22.10 16.06 -1.43
N LYS A 480 -22.58 16.91 -0.51
CA LYS A 480 -22.78 18.33 -0.80
C LYS A 480 -21.44 18.98 -1.16
N LYS A 481 -21.43 19.82 -2.19
CA LYS A 481 -20.28 20.70 -2.50
C LYS A 481 -20.12 21.66 -1.32
N ASN A 482 -19.00 21.57 -0.60
CA ASN A 482 -18.62 22.55 0.43
C ASN A 482 -18.02 23.79 -0.21
#